data_AF-A0A536SB62-F1
#
_entry.id   AF-A0A536SB62-F1
#
_cell.length_a   1.000
_cell.length_b   1.000
_cell.length_c   1.000
_cell.angle_alpha   90.00
_cell.angle_beta   90.00
_cell.angle_gamma   90.00
#
_symmetry.space_group_name_H-M   'P 1'
#
loop_
_entity.id
_entity.type
_entity.pdbx_description
1 polymer ?
#
loop_
_entity_poly.entity_id
_entity_poly.type
_entity_poly.pdbx_seq_one_letter_code
_entity_poly.pdbx_strand_id
1 'polypeptide(L)'
;MAEPHIAQKFPYAVEVAPGGYWWCRCGRSKSQPFCDGSHKVTEFTPVKFTVAKAEKLWLCGCKHTHNPPYCDGTHKTTRSKASRGFKSARSNGRLRRRSSRGRPRHLDYFFVAVQRPSAPLSLRNEPSIWEPVTRPMKSRRTPLLST
;
A
#
# COMPACT_ATOMS: atom_id res chain seq x y z
N MET A 1 -11.97 -23.96 -12.74
CA MET A 1 -12.34 -22.95 -11.72
C MET A 1 -11.37 -21.80 -11.85
N ALA A 2 -11.85 -20.57 -12.05
CA ALA A 2 -11.00 -19.39 -12.05
C ALA A 2 -10.28 -19.26 -10.70
N GLU A 3 -9.02 -18.87 -10.77
CA GLU A 3 -8.22 -18.49 -9.60
C GLU A 3 -8.45 -17.00 -9.32
N PRO A 4 -8.81 -16.60 -8.08
CA PRO A 4 -8.99 -15.20 -7.75
C PRO A 4 -7.63 -14.48 -7.80
N HIS A 5 -7.63 -13.23 -8.23
CA HIS A 5 -6.42 -12.44 -8.29
C HIS A 5 -6.00 -11.97 -6.88
N ILE A 6 -4.74 -12.18 -6.49
CA ILE A 6 -4.24 -11.68 -5.21
C ILE A 6 -3.99 -10.17 -5.35
N ALA A 7 -4.85 -9.34 -4.75
CA ALA A 7 -4.66 -7.90 -4.72
C ALA A 7 -3.43 -7.51 -3.87
N GLN A 8 -3.35 -8.06 -2.64
CA GLN A 8 -2.18 -7.93 -1.78
C GLN A 8 -2.07 -9.09 -0.78
N LYS A 9 -0.87 -9.32 -0.24
CA LYS A 9 -0.58 -10.34 0.78
C LYS A 9 -0.82 -9.86 2.22
N PHE A 10 -1.38 -8.66 2.40
CA PHE A 10 -1.66 -8.09 3.72
C PHE A 10 -3.17 -7.86 3.89
N PRO A 11 -3.69 -7.94 5.11
CA PRO A 11 -5.08 -7.57 5.39
C PRO A 11 -5.27 -6.05 5.23
N TYR A 12 -6.48 -5.63 4.88
CA TYR A 12 -6.88 -4.23 4.88
C TYR A 12 -7.51 -3.90 6.24
N ALA A 13 -6.90 -3.01 7.00
CA ALA A 13 -7.50 -2.45 8.21
C ALA A 13 -8.40 -1.27 7.81
N VAL A 14 -9.71 -1.44 7.90
CA VAL A 14 -10.69 -0.41 7.52
C VAL A 14 -11.63 -0.15 8.69
N GLU A 15 -11.84 1.13 9.00
CA GLU A 15 -12.88 1.59 9.92
C GLU A 15 -14.17 1.72 9.13
N VAL A 16 -15.16 0.88 9.45
CA VAL A 16 -16.42 0.83 8.72
C VAL A 16 -17.56 1.31 9.60
N ALA A 17 -18.33 2.27 9.09
CA ALA A 17 -19.56 2.74 9.74
C ALA A 17 -20.66 1.65 9.67
N PRO A 18 -21.69 1.69 10.53
CA PRO A 18 -22.80 0.77 10.44
C PRO A 18 -23.48 0.86 9.07
N GLY A 19 -23.68 -0.28 8.42
CA GLY A 19 -24.18 -0.32 7.04
C GLY A 19 -23.94 -1.65 6.33
N GLY A 20 -24.45 -1.75 5.10
CA GLY A 20 -24.23 -2.89 4.22
C GLY A 20 -23.11 -2.61 3.22
N TYR A 21 -22.12 -3.48 3.18
CA TYR A 21 -20.96 -3.37 2.30
C TYR A 21 -20.79 -4.61 1.41
N TRP A 22 -20.07 -4.43 0.31
CA TRP A 22 -19.76 -5.49 -0.64
C TRP A 22 -18.26 -5.71 -0.71
N TRP A 23 -17.80 -6.86 -0.24
CA TRP A 23 -16.40 -7.24 -0.30
C TRP A 23 -16.03 -7.83 -1.65
N CYS A 24 -14.88 -7.41 -2.20
CA CYS A 24 -14.38 -7.90 -3.47
C CYS A 24 -13.81 -9.33 -3.33
N ARG A 25 -14.43 -10.31 -4.01
CA ARG A 25 -13.96 -11.71 -4.10
C ARG A 25 -12.93 -11.93 -5.22
N CYS A 26 -13.07 -11.22 -6.35
CA CYS A 26 -12.24 -11.45 -7.55
C CYS A 26 -10.82 -10.88 -7.46
N GLY A 27 -10.58 -9.90 -6.58
CA GLY A 27 -9.29 -9.23 -6.41
C GLY A 27 -8.85 -8.32 -7.57
N ARG A 28 -9.77 -8.00 -8.48
CA ARG A 28 -9.57 -7.06 -9.60
C ARG A 28 -10.13 -5.66 -9.35
N SER A 29 -10.84 -5.46 -8.25
CA SER A 29 -11.39 -4.14 -7.90
C SER A 29 -10.27 -3.12 -7.71
N LYS A 30 -10.48 -1.89 -8.21
CA LYS A 30 -9.59 -0.75 -7.98
C LYS A 30 -9.81 -0.11 -6.61
N SER A 31 -11.00 -0.25 -6.03
CA SER A 31 -11.37 0.26 -4.70
C SER A 31 -11.28 -0.82 -3.62
N GLN A 32 -10.18 -1.59 -3.58
CA GLN A 32 -9.98 -2.61 -2.54
C GLN A 32 -10.11 -1.98 -1.14
N PRO A 33 -10.73 -2.67 -0.17
CA PRO A 33 -11.23 -4.07 -0.21
C PRO A 33 -12.65 -4.25 -0.76
N PHE A 34 -13.32 -3.16 -1.16
CA PHE A 34 -14.71 -3.16 -1.62
C PHE A 34 -14.85 -3.47 -3.11
N CYS A 35 -16.06 -3.88 -3.50
CA CYS A 35 -16.39 -4.17 -4.89
C CYS A 35 -16.72 -2.89 -5.67
N ASP A 36 -16.11 -2.72 -6.84
CA ASP A 36 -16.31 -1.61 -7.80
C ASP A 36 -17.06 -2.05 -9.08
N GLY A 37 -17.46 -3.32 -9.17
CA GLY A 37 -18.07 -3.89 -10.38
C GLY A 37 -17.09 -4.57 -11.34
N SER A 38 -15.77 -4.52 -11.09
CA SER A 38 -14.75 -5.21 -11.91
C SER A 38 -14.91 -6.74 -11.92
N HIS A 39 -15.74 -7.29 -11.03
CA HIS A 39 -16.07 -8.71 -10.99
C HIS A 39 -16.88 -9.19 -12.20
N LYS A 40 -17.56 -8.30 -12.95
CA LYS A 40 -18.36 -8.68 -14.14
C LYS A 40 -17.57 -9.39 -15.24
N VAL A 41 -16.25 -9.19 -15.28
CA VAL A 41 -15.33 -9.84 -16.23
C VAL A 41 -14.94 -11.25 -15.77
N THR A 42 -15.39 -11.66 -14.58
CA THR A 42 -15.02 -12.93 -13.94
C THR A 42 -16.28 -13.68 -13.48
N GLU A 43 -16.14 -14.97 -13.20
CA GLU A 43 -17.21 -15.79 -12.62
C GLU A 43 -17.45 -15.55 -11.12
N PHE A 44 -16.72 -14.62 -10.50
CA PHE A 44 -16.81 -14.35 -9.06
C PHE A 44 -17.92 -13.36 -8.72
N THR A 45 -18.72 -13.71 -7.71
CA THR A 45 -19.69 -12.79 -7.09
C THR A 45 -19.12 -12.13 -5.83
N PRO A 46 -19.38 -10.84 -5.61
CA PRO A 46 -18.97 -10.15 -4.38
C PRO A 46 -19.79 -10.64 -3.18
N VAL A 47 -19.18 -10.61 -1.99
CA VAL A 47 -19.83 -11.07 -0.75
C VAL A 47 -20.41 -9.87 0.00
N LYS A 48 -21.72 -9.90 0.26
CA LYS A 48 -22.39 -8.88 1.09
C LYS A 48 -22.12 -9.16 2.56
N PHE A 49 -21.75 -8.14 3.32
CA PHE A 49 -21.69 -8.20 4.78
C PHE A 49 -22.29 -6.94 5.39
N THR A 50 -22.88 -7.08 6.57
CA THR A 50 -23.54 -5.99 7.30
C THR A 50 -22.82 -5.76 8.61
N VAL A 51 -22.57 -4.49 8.90
CA VAL A 51 -21.88 -4.05 10.12
C VAL A 51 -22.90 -3.30 10.98
N ALA A 52 -23.08 -3.73 12.23
CA ALA A 52 -24.06 -3.13 13.14
C ALA A 52 -23.48 -1.95 13.95
N LYS A 53 -22.16 -1.94 14.19
CA LYS A 53 -21.46 -0.92 14.98
C LYS A 53 -20.22 -0.43 14.24
N ALA A 54 -19.86 0.84 14.44
CA ALA A 54 -18.65 1.39 13.85
C ALA A 54 -17.42 0.74 14.49
N GLU A 55 -16.75 -0.15 13.77
CA GLU A 55 -15.61 -0.92 14.27
C GLU A 55 -14.52 -1.02 13.21
N LYS A 56 -13.29 -1.24 13.66
CA LYS A 56 -12.14 -1.47 12.80
C LYS A 56 -12.06 -2.94 12.42
N LEU A 57 -12.31 -3.24 11.16
CA LEU A 57 -12.31 -4.61 10.64
C LEU A 57 -11.06 -4.90 9.80
N TRP A 58 -10.59 -6.14 9.90
CA TRP A 58 -9.48 -6.66 9.10
C TRP A 58 -10.02 -7.49 7.95
N LEU A 59 -10.13 -6.86 6.78
CA LEU A 59 -10.69 -7.48 5.59
C LEU A 59 -9.60 -8.19 4.78
N CYS A 60 -9.95 -9.32 4.17
CA CYS A 60 -9.00 -10.12 3.41
C CYS A 60 -8.57 -9.43 2.10
N GLY A 61 -7.26 -9.29 1.92
CA GLY A 61 -6.64 -8.78 0.68
C GLY A 61 -6.16 -9.86 -0.29
N CYS A 62 -5.90 -11.09 0.20
CA CYS A 62 -5.37 -12.17 -0.65
C CYS A 62 -6.45 -12.95 -1.41
N LYS A 63 -7.71 -12.85 -0.99
CA LYS A 63 -8.88 -13.53 -1.61
C LYS A 63 -8.89 -15.06 -1.53
N HIS A 64 -7.96 -15.63 -0.78
CA HIS A 64 -7.88 -17.07 -0.48
C HIS A 64 -8.30 -17.39 0.96
N THR A 65 -9.04 -16.50 1.60
CA THR A 65 -9.52 -16.76 2.97
C THR A 65 -10.59 -17.86 2.98
N HIS A 66 -10.57 -18.67 4.02
CA HIS A 66 -11.63 -19.65 4.31
C HIS A 66 -12.84 -19.00 5.00
N ASN A 67 -12.68 -17.81 5.59
CA ASN A 67 -13.73 -17.08 6.29
C ASN A 67 -13.98 -15.69 5.67
N PRO A 68 -14.52 -15.61 4.44
CA PRO A 68 -14.83 -14.33 3.81
C PRO A 68 -15.92 -13.59 4.61
N PRO A 69 -15.79 -12.26 4.86
CA PRO A 69 -14.83 -11.31 4.26
C PRO A 69 -13.55 -11.05 5.10
N TYR A 70 -13.40 -11.73 6.24
CA TYR A 70 -12.38 -11.46 7.24
C TYR A 70 -11.03 -12.10 6.89
N CYS A 71 -9.96 -11.61 7.52
CA CYS A 71 -8.64 -12.21 7.39
C CYS A 71 -8.43 -13.35 8.41
N ASP A 72 -8.13 -14.54 7.89
CA ASP A 72 -7.82 -15.77 8.63
C ASP A 72 -6.31 -16.09 8.69
N GLY A 73 -5.46 -15.26 8.09
CA GLY A 73 -4.01 -15.49 8.04
C GLY A 73 -3.54 -16.35 6.87
N THR A 74 -4.46 -16.86 6.04
CA THR A 74 -4.13 -17.67 4.85
C THR A 74 -3.22 -16.93 3.85
N HIS A 75 -3.21 -15.60 3.90
CA HIS A 75 -2.29 -14.78 3.11
C HIS A 75 -0.80 -15.13 3.31
N LYS A 76 -0.42 -15.72 4.46
CA LYS A 76 0.96 -16.13 4.78
C LYS A 76 1.41 -17.34 3.97
N THR A 77 0.50 -18.27 3.70
CA THR A 77 0.80 -19.53 2.98
C THR A 77 0.65 -19.35 1.47
N THR A 78 -0.20 -18.42 1.01
CA THR A 78 -0.40 -18.15 -0.42
C THR A 78 0.80 -17.43 -1.06
N ARG A 79 1.47 -18.11 -1.99
CA ARG A 79 2.56 -17.54 -2.80
C ARG A 79 2.00 -16.74 -3.98
N SER A 80 1.89 -15.42 -3.84
CA SER A 80 1.66 -14.53 -4.99
C SER A 80 2.83 -14.58 -5.97
N LYS A 81 2.53 -14.75 -7.25
CA LYS A 81 3.47 -14.89 -8.37
C LYS A 81 4.36 -13.65 -8.62
N ALA A 82 4.14 -12.55 -7.87
CA ALA A 82 4.78 -11.25 -8.05
C ALA A 82 6.24 -11.16 -7.57
N SER A 83 6.77 -12.15 -6.84
CA SER A 83 8.16 -12.12 -6.34
C SER A 83 9.20 -12.74 -7.28
N ARG A 84 8.86 -13.01 -8.55
CA ARG A 84 9.85 -13.44 -9.56
C ARG A 84 10.63 -12.24 -10.10
N GLY A 85 11.41 -11.58 -9.25
CA GLY A 85 12.08 -10.32 -9.60
C GLY A 85 13.34 -10.01 -8.79
N PHE A 86 14.09 -11.02 -8.34
CA PHE A 86 15.48 -10.85 -7.91
C PHE A 86 16.24 -12.14 -8.20
N LYS A 87 16.57 -12.40 -9.47
CA LYS A 87 17.63 -13.37 -9.76
C LYS A 87 18.92 -12.68 -9.33
N SER A 88 19.36 -12.95 -8.10
CA SER A 88 20.74 -12.69 -7.69
C SER A 88 21.63 -13.35 -8.74
N ALA A 89 22.27 -12.52 -9.57
CA ALA A 89 23.34 -12.98 -10.43
C ALA A 89 24.41 -13.53 -9.49
N ARG A 90 24.48 -14.86 -9.36
CA ARG A 90 25.66 -15.53 -8.82
C ARG A 90 26.79 -15.19 -9.78
N SER A 91 27.53 -14.12 -9.48
CA SER A 91 28.85 -13.93 -10.05
C SER A 91 29.68 -15.14 -9.63
N ASN A 92 30.04 -16.00 -10.58
CA ASN A 92 31.13 -16.95 -10.41
C ASN A 92 32.45 -16.17 -10.26
N GLY A 93 32.60 -15.49 -9.13
CA GLY A 93 33.81 -14.79 -8.72
C GLY A 93 34.66 -15.75 -7.89
N ARG A 94 35.58 -16.42 -8.57
CA ARG A 94 36.71 -17.19 -8.04
C ARG A 94 37.24 -16.54 -6.74
N LEU A 95 37.01 -17.16 -5.58
CA LEU A 95 37.61 -16.74 -4.31
C LEU A 95 39.13 -16.82 -4.42
N ARG A 96 39.79 -15.67 -4.66
CA ARG A 96 41.21 -15.53 -4.35
C ARG A 96 41.34 -15.48 -2.83
N ARG A 97 41.89 -16.56 -2.26
CA ARG A 97 42.30 -16.64 -0.85
C ARG A 97 43.25 -15.49 -0.56
N ARG A 98 42.81 -14.50 0.23
CA ARG A 98 43.70 -13.45 0.75
C ARG A 98 44.41 -14.02 1.98
N SER A 99 45.67 -14.40 1.78
CA SER A 99 46.59 -14.89 2.79
C SER A 99 46.71 -13.86 3.92
N SER A 100 46.42 -14.30 5.14
CA SER A 100 46.71 -13.61 6.38
C SER A 100 48.23 -13.57 6.60
N ARG A 101 48.84 -12.39 6.50
CA ARG A 101 50.11 -12.07 7.18
C ARG A 101 50.50 -10.60 6.96
N GLY A 102 50.68 -9.88 8.08
CA GLY A 102 51.46 -8.62 8.11
C GLY A 102 50.69 -7.38 8.59
N ARG A 103 50.47 -7.25 9.90
CA ARG A 103 50.33 -5.94 10.55
C ARG A 103 51.72 -5.29 10.69
N PRO A 104 51.91 -4.01 10.38
CA PRO A 104 52.92 -3.19 11.03
C PRO A 104 52.29 -2.39 12.18
N ARG A 105 53.03 -2.33 13.28
CA ARG A 105 52.72 -1.58 14.49
C ARG A 105 53.38 -0.20 14.41
N HIS A 106 52.62 0.79 14.90
CA HIS A 106 53.06 1.92 15.73
C HIS A 106 53.74 3.14 15.07
N LEU A 107 53.23 4.32 15.48
CA LEU A 107 53.81 5.68 15.40
C LEU A 107 53.91 6.26 13.97
N ASP A 108 53.45 7.45 13.65
CA ASP A 108 53.54 8.72 14.37
C ASP A 108 52.43 9.70 13.92
N TYR A 109 52.11 10.64 14.81
CA TYR A 109 51.78 12.05 14.52
C TYR A 109 50.89 12.39 13.30
N PHE A 110 49.71 12.98 13.53
CA PHE A 110 49.60 14.45 13.54
C PHE A 110 48.13 14.84 13.79
N PHE A 111 47.96 15.53 14.89
CA PHE A 111 46.91 16.48 15.23
C PHE A 111 46.39 17.27 14.01
N VAL A 112 45.09 17.19 13.68
CA VAL A 112 44.28 18.37 13.30
C VAL A 112 42.81 18.04 13.63
N ALA A 113 42.36 18.59 14.76
CA ALA A 113 40.96 18.86 15.00
C ALA A 113 40.55 20.10 14.19
N VAL A 114 39.50 20.01 13.38
CA VAL A 114 38.70 21.19 13.01
C VAL A 114 37.23 20.81 13.09
N GLN A 115 36.54 21.51 13.98
CA GLN A 115 35.10 21.50 14.18
C GLN A 115 34.33 21.59 12.85
N ARG A 116 33.30 20.75 12.70
CA ARG A 116 32.15 21.08 11.85
C ARG A 116 30.97 21.45 12.75
N PRO A 117 30.61 22.75 12.84
CA PRO A 117 29.46 23.17 13.61
C PRO A 117 28.15 22.67 12.98
N SER A 118 27.29 22.16 13.84
CA SER A 118 25.89 21.81 13.58
C SER A 118 25.13 23.01 13.03
N ALA A 119 24.54 22.86 11.85
CA ALA A 119 23.59 23.85 11.33
C ALA A 119 22.27 23.77 12.13
N PRO A 120 21.72 24.90 12.60
CA PRO A 120 20.50 24.91 13.41
C PRO A 120 19.23 24.62 12.60
N LEU A 121 18.38 23.77 13.17
CA LEU A 121 16.97 23.62 12.81
C LEU A 121 16.22 24.92 13.13
N SER A 122 15.93 25.73 12.12
CA SER A 122 14.89 26.76 12.26
C SER A 122 14.31 27.16 10.90
N LEU A 123 12.98 27.17 10.83
CA LEU A 123 12.12 27.79 9.81
C LEU A 123 12.09 27.17 8.41
N ARG A 124 11.17 26.22 8.24
CA ARG A 124 10.28 26.15 7.06
C ARG A 124 8.98 25.46 7.49
N ASN A 125 8.22 26.19 8.29
CA ASN A 125 6.82 25.88 8.58
C ASN A 125 6.01 26.91 7.80
N GLU A 126 5.69 26.59 6.55
CA GLU A 126 4.86 27.42 5.68
C GLU A 126 3.56 26.65 5.43
N PRO A 127 2.48 26.91 6.19
CA PRO A 127 1.17 26.37 5.88
C PRO A 127 0.63 27.10 4.65
N SER A 128 0.61 26.38 3.52
CA SER A 128 -0.11 26.77 2.32
C SER A 128 -1.60 26.88 2.65
N ILE A 129 -2.03 28.13 2.82
CA ILE A 129 -3.43 28.53 2.85
C ILE A 129 -4.05 28.10 1.52
N TRP A 130 -4.82 27.03 1.55
CA TRP A 130 -5.74 26.68 0.48
C TRP A 130 -6.88 27.70 0.53
N GLU A 131 -6.85 28.67 -0.38
CA GLU A 131 -8.02 29.50 -0.68
C GLU A 131 -9.11 28.60 -1.30
N PRO A 132 -10.35 28.58 -0.77
CA PRO A 132 -11.44 27.91 -1.44
C PRO A 132 -11.87 28.75 -2.66
N VAL A 133 -11.60 28.21 -3.86
CA VAL A 133 -12.15 28.71 -5.12
C VAL A 133 -13.67 28.51 -5.10
N THR A 134 -14.41 29.52 -4.63
CA THR A 134 -15.87 29.58 -4.78
C THR A 134 -16.18 29.88 -6.25
N ARG A 135 -16.45 28.83 -7.03
CA ARG A 135 -17.00 28.97 -8.39
C ARG A 135 -18.43 29.50 -8.26
N PRO A 136 -18.78 30.65 -8.87
CA PRO A 136 -20.16 31.10 -8.90
C PRO A 136 -21.01 30.15 -9.76
N MET A 137 -22.10 29.66 -9.17
CA MET A 137 -23.16 28.94 -9.88
C MET A 137 -23.77 29.86 -10.95
N LYS A 138 -23.56 29.53 -12.23
CA LYS A 138 -24.40 30.07 -13.31
C LYS A 138 -25.79 29.47 -13.18
N SER A 139 -26.73 30.27 -12.70
CA SER A 139 -28.16 29.97 -12.74
C SER A 139 -28.59 29.83 -14.20
N ARG A 140 -28.99 28.62 -14.60
CA ARG A 140 -29.73 28.45 -15.86
C ARG A 140 -31.15 28.95 -15.59
N ARG A 141 -31.49 30.08 -16.20
CA ARG A 141 -32.89 30.50 -16.37
C ARG A 141 -33.56 29.49 -17.30
N THR A 142 -34.58 28.82 -16.80
CA THR A 142 -35.58 28.13 -17.61
C THR A 142 -36.42 29.17 -18.36
N PRO A 143 -36.58 29.07 -19.69
CA PRO A 143 -37.61 29.84 -20.37
C PRO A 143 -38.97 29.21 -20.07
N LEU A 144 -39.86 30.01 -19.46
CA LEU A 144 -41.29 29.75 -19.37
C LEU A 144 -41.86 29.80 -20.79
N LEU A 145 -42.30 28.66 -21.33
CA LEU A 145 -43.19 28.67 -22.49
C LEU A 145 -44.56 29.13 -22.00
N SER A 146 -44.97 30.25 -22.56
CA SER A 146 -46.26 30.89 -22.37
C SER A 146 -47.15 30.51 -23.55
N THR A 147 -48.39 30.13 -23.25
CA THR A 147 -49.57 30.02 -24.13
C THR A 147 -49.60 28.91 -25.18
#